data_AF-A0A538EBC5-F1
#
_entry.id   AF-A0A538EBC5-F1
#
_cell.length_a   1.000
_cell.length_b   1.000
_cell.length_c   1.000
_cell.angle_alpha   90.00
_cell.angle_beta   90.00
_cell.angle_gamma   90.00
#
_symmetry.space_group_name_H-M   'P 1'
#
loop_
_entity.id
_entity.type
_entity.pdbx_description
1 polymer ?
#
loop_
_entity_poly.entity_id
_entity_poly.type
_entity_poly.pdbx_seq_one_letter_code
_entity_poly.pdbx_strand_id
1 'polypeptide(L)'
;MGPTRRSPRRADSRRHPHDPRLRAPPRARAGCRGCRTGARAPAARLPHVKIVCLVKQVPRADSIEFDQETKSLRREGVPLLLNPFDAAAVAHAAKLKRLYGGEVIAMTMGPPQAADALRTCIALGADRCIHLSDRVFAVADTLGTSRTLAMAIEKEAGVDLVVCGRKTTDSETWQVPPEVAAFLDRPHLTSVVETDFHDGVIRATRETDDGYETWELSGPAVISLAYGHEANGAKDGPIDTWTAADLVDDVRENDKRFGQTGSPTRVLAVRDVTPARLGEGFSSLEDATARIRELLPERRVDPSSWTKPARLGEQPSPRRYDCWTFVELADGRPTRASLELLGKGRELAGKLGGDNVALILGSDVDGAIEELARHGAERIVVATHVSLVVYHAEIWSAALSSIVAQHRPHVLLFPATANGRDVGPRVAGELQLGMTGDCVGLGIDRAGRLIQTKPAYGGNIVSVIMGRTTPQLATVRARMFEPL
;
A
#
# COMPACT_ATOMS: atom_id res chain seq x y z
N MET A 1 19.60 -10.41 8.58
CA MET A 1 18.99 -10.52 7.24
C MET A 1 19.82 -9.69 6.27
N GLY A 2 20.07 -10.18 5.05
CA GLY A 2 20.77 -9.39 4.03
C GLY A 2 19.81 -8.38 3.40
N PRO A 3 20.22 -7.12 3.18
CA PRO A 3 19.33 -6.09 2.65
C PRO A 3 18.87 -6.44 1.23
N THR A 4 17.63 -6.07 0.91
CA THR A 4 17.07 -6.03 -0.45
C THR A 4 18.02 -5.27 -1.39
N ARG A 5 18.25 -5.74 -2.62
CA ARG A 5 19.18 -5.09 -3.55
C ARG A 5 18.49 -4.71 -4.85
N ARG A 6 18.67 -3.47 -5.30
CA ARG A 6 18.22 -3.04 -6.63
C ARG A 6 19.11 -3.69 -7.69
N SER A 7 18.51 -4.35 -8.68
CA SER A 7 19.27 -4.92 -9.80
C SER A 7 19.75 -3.80 -10.73
N PRO A 8 21.03 -3.74 -11.13
CA PRO A 8 21.58 -2.64 -11.94
C PRO A 8 21.15 -2.65 -13.42
N ARG A 9 20.29 -3.57 -13.86
CA ARG A 9 19.84 -3.61 -15.25
C ARG A 9 18.64 -2.67 -15.45
N ARG A 10 18.84 -1.60 -16.24
CA ARG A 10 17.75 -0.79 -16.78
C ARG A 10 16.76 -1.71 -17.50
N ALA A 11 15.49 -1.67 -17.10
CA ALA A 11 14.41 -2.21 -17.90
C ALA A 11 14.37 -1.39 -19.21
N ASP A 12 14.70 -2.04 -20.32
CA ASP A 12 14.61 -1.45 -21.65
C ASP A 12 13.14 -1.18 -21.96
N SER A 13 12.73 0.10 -21.94
CA SER A 13 11.35 0.57 -22.00
C SER A 13 10.71 0.46 -23.40
N ARG A 14 11.22 -0.41 -24.27
CA ARG A 14 10.69 -0.58 -25.63
C ARG A 14 10.58 -2.05 -26.00
N ARG A 15 9.47 -2.70 -25.64
CA ARG A 15 8.98 -3.87 -26.38
C ARG A 15 7.48 -3.77 -26.60
N HIS A 16 7.10 -3.30 -27.79
CA HIS A 16 5.81 -3.61 -28.39
C HIS A 16 5.79 -5.05 -28.91
N PRO A 17 4.61 -5.69 -29.01
CA PRO A 17 4.50 -7.11 -29.28
C PRO A 17 4.46 -7.44 -30.78
N HIS A 18 4.96 -8.64 -31.12
CA HIS A 18 4.76 -9.41 -32.36
C HIS A 18 5.43 -8.94 -33.66
N ASP A 19 6.58 -9.55 -33.97
CA ASP A 19 6.98 -9.86 -35.36
C ASP A 19 7.27 -11.38 -35.47
N PRO A 20 6.48 -12.16 -36.23
CA PRO A 20 6.63 -13.60 -36.33
C PRO A 20 7.59 -13.98 -37.47
N ARG A 21 8.84 -13.51 -37.46
CA ARG A 21 9.86 -13.97 -38.43
C ARG A 21 11.27 -13.98 -37.83
N LEU A 22 11.53 -14.93 -36.92
CA LEU A 22 12.90 -15.27 -36.55
C LEU A 22 13.23 -16.72 -36.92
N ARG A 23 14.21 -16.80 -37.81
CA ARG A 23 14.81 -17.98 -38.42
C ARG A 23 15.36 -18.94 -37.36
N ALA A 24 15.24 -20.24 -37.63
CA ALA A 24 15.80 -21.32 -36.84
C ALA A 24 17.32 -21.13 -36.58
N PRO A 25 17.83 -21.53 -35.40
CA PRO A 25 19.25 -21.44 -35.09
C PRO A 25 20.06 -22.45 -35.92
N PRO A 26 21.34 -22.17 -36.23
CA PRO A 26 22.17 -23.09 -37.00
C PRO A 26 22.48 -24.33 -36.18
N ARG A 27 22.41 -25.50 -36.83
CA ARG A 27 22.81 -26.80 -36.27
C ARG A 27 24.24 -26.75 -35.77
N ALA A 28 24.46 -27.17 -34.51
CA ALA A 28 25.78 -27.34 -33.93
C ALA A 28 26.60 -28.37 -34.73
N ARG A 29 27.85 -28.03 -35.04
CA ARG A 29 28.81 -28.92 -35.68
C ARG A 29 29.16 -30.08 -34.75
N ALA A 30 29.16 -31.29 -35.30
CA ALA A 30 29.64 -32.50 -34.67
C ALA A 30 31.16 -32.43 -34.46
N GLY A 31 31.63 -32.79 -33.26
CA GLY A 31 33.03 -33.10 -33.03
C GLY A 31 33.63 -32.47 -31.77
N CYS A 32 33.34 -33.03 -30.60
CA CYS A 32 34.36 -33.10 -29.55
C CYS A 32 34.14 -34.39 -28.75
N ARG A 33 34.98 -35.38 -29.03
CA ARG A 33 35.10 -36.61 -28.25
C ARG A 33 36.02 -36.32 -27.09
N GLY A 34 35.50 -36.34 -25.85
CA GLY A 34 36.36 -36.29 -24.68
C GLY A 34 35.68 -35.73 -23.45
N CYS A 35 34.85 -36.54 -22.79
CA CYS A 35 34.84 -36.75 -21.33
C CYS A 35 33.56 -37.51 -20.97
N ARG A 36 33.67 -38.84 -20.95
CA ARG A 36 32.73 -39.73 -20.26
C ARG A 36 33.13 -39.77 -18.80
N THR A 37 32.55 -38.89 -17.98
CA THR A 37 32.35 -39.16 -16.55
C THR A 37 30.93 -38.72 -16.22
N GLY A 38 30.01 -39.67 -16.31
CA GLY A 38 28.62 -39.49 -15.90
C GLY A 38 28.54 -39.39 -14.39
N ALA A 39 28.74 -38.19 -13.86
CA ALA A 39 28.03 -37.76 -12.67
C ALA A 39 26.90 -36.87 -13.16
N ARG A 40 25.66 -37.39 -13.16
CA ARG A 40 24.50 -36.49 -13.16
C ARG A 40 24.72 -35.59 -11.95
N ALA A 41 24.94 -34.30 -12.18
CA ALA A 41 24.79 -33.31 -11.13
C ALA A 41 23.46 -33.62 -10.44
N PRO A 42 23.40 -33.67 -9.10
CA PRO A 42 22.13 -33.87 -8.43
C PRO A 42 21.22 -32.76 -8.97
N ALA A 43 20.05 -33.15 -9.51
CA ALA A 43 19.03 -32.18 -9.86
C ALA A 43 18.84 -31.35 -8.59
N ALA A 44 19.24 -30.08 -8.64
CA ALA A 44 19.14 -29.18 -7.50
C ALA A 44 17.70 -29.31 -7.01
N ARG A 45 17.51 -29.79 -5.79
CA ARG A 45 16.17 -29.83 -5.17
C ARG A 45 15.65 -28.40 -5.28
N LEU A 46 14.65 -28.20 -6.13
CA LEU A 46 13.95 -26.94 -6.21
C LEU A 46 13.47 -26.64 -4.78
N PRO A 47 13.74 -25.45 -4.24
CA PRO A 47 13.32 -25.14 -2.88
C PRO A 47 11.80 -25.29 -2.83
N HIS A 48 11.31 -26.20 -1.98
CA HIS A 48 9.89 -26.28 -1.68
C HIS A 48 9.49 -24.95 -1.04
N VAL A 49 8.72 -24.12 -1.75
CA VAL A 49 8.33 -22.79 -1.27
C VAL A 49 6.96 -22.89 -0.59
N LYS A 50 6.88 -22.56 0.70
CA LYS A 50 5.61 -22.42 1.41
C LYS A 50 5.10 -20.99 1.28
N ILE A 51 3.98 -20.83 0.57
CA ILE A 51 3.41 -19.52 0.23
C ILE A 51 2.09 -19.32 0.97
N VAL A 52 1.95 -18.21 1.69
CA VAL A 52 0.67 -17.77 2.27
C VAL A 52 0.11 -16.61 1.44
N CYS A 53 -1.09 -16.79 0.89
CA CYS A 53 -1.83 -15.76 0.19
C CYS A 53 -2.80 -15.06 1.15
N LEU A 54 -2.56 -13.79 1.48
CA LEU A 54 -3.52 -13.01 2.25
C LEU A 54 -4.62 -12.54 1.30
N VAL A 55 -5.86 -12.88 1.63
CA VAL A 55 -7.02 -12.58 0.78
C VAL A 55 -8.13 -11.93 1.59
N LYS A 56 -8.98 -11.15 0.93
CA LYS A 56 -10.14 -10.52 1.55
C LYS A 56 -11.38 -10.68 0.67
N GLN A 57 -12.50 -11.02 1.32
CA GLN A 57 -13.82 -10.90 0.72
C GLN A 57 -14.27 -9.43 0.75
N VAL A 58 -14.67 -8.90 -0.40
CA VAL A 58 -15.09 -7.51 -0.56
C VAL A 58 -16.46 -7.45 -1.23
N PRO A 59 -17.28 -6.42 -0.92
CA PRO A 59 -18.48 -6.17 -1.69
C PRO A 59 -18.13 -5.70 -3.10
N ARG A 60 -19.00 -6.03 -4.05
CA ARG A 60 -18.99 -5.52 -5.42
C ARG A 60 -19.24 -4.00 -5.39
N ALA A 61 -18.21 -3.21 -5.68
CA ALA A 61 -18.23 -1.75 -5.47
C ALA A 61 -19.30 -1.02 -6.31
N ASP A 62 -19.52 -1.47 -7.54
CA ASP A 62 -20.55 -0.97 -8.47
C ASP A 62 -21.98 -1.27 -8.04
N SER A 63 -22.17 -2.14 -7.04
CA SER A 63 -23.49 -2.51 -6.52
C SER A 63 -23.79 -1.90 -5.15
N ILE A 64 -22.96 -0.97 -4.65
CA ILE A 64 -23.17 -0.33 -3.35
C ILE A 64 -23.92 0.98 -3.53
N GLU A 65 -25.01 1.11 -2.78
CA GLU A 65 -25.83 2.33 -2.76
C GLU A 65 -25.63 3.10 -1.44
N PHE A 66 -25.67 4.43 -1.53
CA PHE A 66 -25.66 5.31 -0.36
C PHE A 66 -27.08 5.78 -0.04
N ASP A 67 -27.52 5.52 1.18
CA ASP A 67 -28.80 5.97 1.68
C ASP A 67 -28.70 7.45 2.12
N GLN A 68 -29.35 8.33 1.36
CA GLN A 68 -29.28 9.77 1.58
C GLN A 68 -30.04 10.23 2.83
N GLU A 69 -31.00 9.46 3.35
CA GLU A 69 -31.77 9.81 4.54
C GLU A 69 -31.01 9.43 5.82
N THR A 70 -30.55 8.18 5.90
CA THR A 70 -29.84 7.63 7.06
C THR A 70 -28.34 7.95 7.05
N LYS A 71 -27.83 8.51 5.94
CA LYS A 71 -26.38 8.77 5.71
C LYS A 71 -25.53 7.52 5.92
N SER A 72 -26.03 6.37 5.45
CA SER A 72 -25.42 5.07 5.63
C SER A 72 -25.29 4.31 4.30
N LEU A 73 -24.53 3.21 4.28
CA LEU A 73 -24.37 2.38 3.10
C LEU A 73 -25.36 1.22 3.11
N ARG A 74 -26.10 1.05 2.03
CA ARG A 74 -26.94 -0.14 1.81
C ARG A 74 -26.04 -1.28 1.35
N ARG A 75 -25.86 -2.26 2.23
CA ARG A 75 -24.98 -3.42 2.03
C ARG A 75 -25.76 -4.74 1.93
N GLU A 76 -27.05 -4.70 2.21
CA GLU A 76 -27.93 -5.87 2.11
C GLU A 76 -28.10 -6.27 0.64
N GLY A 77 -27.98 -7.57 0.35
CA GLY A 77 -28.10 -8.09 -1.02
C GLY A 77 -26.91 -7.76 -1.95
N VAL A 78 -25.90 -7.00 -1.49
CA VAL A 78 -24.72 -6.68 -2.31
C VAL A 78 -23.86 -7.93 -2.49
N PRO A 79 -23.56 -8.34 -3.74
CA PRO A 79 -22.72 -9.50 -3.99
C PRO A 79 -21.34 -9.33 -3.34
N LEU A 80 -20.92 -10.36 -2.63
CA LEU A 80 -19.57 -10.46 -2.06
C LEU A 80 -18.70 -11.31 -2.96
N LEU A 81 -17.47 -10.87 -3.22
CA LEU A 81 -16.51 -11.58 -4.06
C LEU A 81 -15.11 -11.57 -3.42
N LEU A 82 -14.27 -12.50 -3.88
CA LEU A 82 -12.83 -12.44 -3.59
C LEU A 82 -12.24 -11.19 -4.26
N ASN A 83 -11.56 -10.34 -3.50
CA ASN A 83 -10.92 -9.14 -4.03
C ASN A 83 -10.08 -9.45 -5.29
N PRO A 84 -10.25 -8.73 -6.42
CA PRO A 84 -9.59 -9.10 -7.68
C PRO A 84 -8.05 -9.12 -7.63
N PHE A 85 -7.44 -8.26 -6.80
CA PHE A 85 -5.99 -8.26 -6.58
C PHE A 85 -5.52 -9.47 -5.74
N ASP A 86 -6.40 -10.02 -4.91
CA ASP A 86 -6.08 -11.20 -4.09
C ASP A 86 -6.29 -12.49 -4.90
N ALA A 87 -7.28 -12.52 -5.79
CA ALA A 87 -7.40 -13.56 -6.83
C ALA A 87 -6.13 -13.62 -7.71
N ALA A 88 -5.72 -12.44 -8.21
CA ALA A 88 -4.33 -12.02 -8.40
C ALA A 88 -3.26 -12.93 -7.79
N ALA A 89 -3.10 -12.71 -6.48
CA ALA A 89 -2.09 -13.31 -5.63
C ALA A 89 -2.18 -14.82 -5.59
N VAL A 90 -3.38 -15.39 -5.45
CA VAL A 90 -3.56 -16.85 -5.37
C VAL A 90 -3.17 -17.54 -6.68
N ALA A 91 -3.62 -17.02 -7.82
CA ALA A 91 -3.26 -17.60 -9.11
C ALA A 91 -1.75 -17.49 -9.39
N HIS A 92 -1.14 -16.38 -8.98
CA HIS A 92 0.31 -16.18 -9.06
C HIS A 92 1.08 -17.16 -8.17
N ALA A 93 0.68 -17.33 -6.92
CA ALA A 93 1.25 -18.32 -6.01
C ALA A 93 1.10 -19.75 -6.55
N ALA A 94 -0.05 -20.10 -7.12
CA ALA A 94 -0.25 -21.38 -7.78
C ALA A 94 0.68 -21.59 -8.99
N LYS A 95 1.00 -20.53 -9.74
CA LYS A 95 2.02 -20.57 -10.80
C LYS A 95 3.41 -20.83 -10.21
N LEU A 96 3.78 -20.16 -9.13
CA LEU A 96 5.06 -20.37 -8.44
C LEU A 96 5.20 -21.81 -7.93
N LYS A 97 4.16 -22.34 -7.26
CA LYS A 97 4.12 -23.74 -6.83
C LYS A 97 4.33 -24.72 -8.00
N ARG A 98 3.74 -24.47 -9.18
CA ARG A 98 3.96 -25.32 -10.36
C ARG A 98 5.41 -25.30 -10.85
N LEU A 99 6.13 -24.19 -10.67
CA LEU A 99 7.50 -24.03 -11.13
C LEU A 99 8.54 -24.56 -10.14
N TYR A 100 8.32 -24.32 -8.84
CA TYR A 100 9.33 -24.60 -7.80
C TYR A 100 8.89 -25.68 -6.79
N GLY A 101 7.64 -26.16 -6.86
CA GLY A 101 7.06 -27.04 -5.85
C GLY A 101 6.69 -26.29 -4.57
N GLY A 102 6.21 -27.03 -3.57
CA GLY A 102 5.79 -26.47 -2.27
C GLY A 102 4.28 -26.46 -2.07
N GLU A 103 3.79 -25.53 -1.26
CA GLU A 103 2.40 -25.44 -0.79
C GLU A 103 1.90 -24.00 -0.89
N VAL A 104 0.65 -23.82 -1.30
CA VAL A 104 -0.05 -22.53 -1.31
C VAL A 104 -1.22 -22.59 -0.33
N ILE A 105 -1.18 -21.72 0.67
CA ILE A 105 -2.23 -21.58 1.69
C ILE A 105 -2.92 -20.24 1.49
N ALA A 106 -4.25 -20.21 1.30
CA ALA A 106 -4.99 -18.94 1.31
C ALA A 106 -5.47 -18.62 2.73
N MET A 107 -5.27 -17.38 3.20
CA MET A 107 -5.62 -16.96 4.55
C MET A 107 -6.49 -15.70 4.49
N THR A 108 -7.63 -15.73 5.20
CA THR A 108 -8.52 -14.57 5.33
C THR A 108 -8.87 -14.32 6.79
N MET A 109 -9.01 -13.04 7.15
CA MET A 109 -9.66 -12.62 8.40
C MET A 109 -11.02 -12.03 8.06
N GLY A 110 -12.10 -12.57 8.63
CA GLY A 110 -13.44 -12.10 8.31
C GLY A 110 -14.55 -12.93 8.92
N PRO A 111 -15.81 -12.48 8.75
CA PRO A 111 -16.99 -13.20 9.25
C PRO A 111 -17.13 -14.60 8.61
N PRO A 112 -18.01 -15.48 9.15
CA PRO A 112 -18.22 -16.83 8.63
C PRO A 112 -18.40 -16.94 7.11
N GLN A 113 -19.10 -15.99 6.49
CA GLN A 113 -19.34 -15.95 5.03
C GLN A 113 -18.07 -15.71 4.18
N ALA A 114 -16.94 -15.29 4.79
CA ALA A 114 -15.67 -15.15 4.08
C ALA A 114 -15.11 -16.51 3.61
N ALA A 115 -15.63 -17.62 4.14
CA ALA A 115 -15.33 -18.98 3.67
C ALA A 115 -15.65 -19.16 2.17
N ASP A 116 -16.61 -18.42 1.60
CA ASP A 116 -16.91 -18.49 0.17
C ASP A 116 -15.74 -18.00 -0.69
N ALA A 117 -15.07 -16.91 -0.28
CA ALA A 117 -13.88 -16.42 -0.96
C ALA A 117 -12.71 -17.43 -0.86
N LEU A 118 -12.61 -18.16 0.27
CA LEU A 118 -11.62 -19.24 0.41
C LEU A 118 -11.89 -20.41 -0.53
N ARG A 119 -13.16 -20.79 -0.76
CA ARG A 119 -13.51 -21.80 -1.76
C ARG A 119 -13.14 -21.37 -3.19
N THR A 120 -13.25 -20.08 -3.50
CA THR A 120 -12.71 -19.54 -4.76
C THR A 120 -11.18 -19.66 -4.81
N CYS A 121 -10.48 -19.42 -3.70
CA CYS A 121 -9.02 -19.61 -3.65
C CYS A 121 -8.59 -21.06 -3.91
N ILE A 122 -9.33 -22.04 -3.40
CA ILE A 122 -9.09 -23.47 -3.69
C ILE A 122 -9.30 -23.75 -5.19
N ALA A 123 -10.33 -23.18 -5.81
CA ALA A 123 -10.55 -23.28 -7.25
C ALA A 123 -9.40 -22.65 -8.06
N LEU A 124 -8.78 -21.58 -7.56
CA LEU A 124 -7.62 -20.91 -8.17
C LEU A 124 -6.29 -21.65 -7.97
N GLY A 125 -6.24 -22.65 -7.08
CA GLY A 125 -5.08 -23.53 -6.88
C GLY A 125 -4.40 -23.46 -5.51
N ALA A 126 -5.03 -22.87 -4.51
CA ALA A 126 -4.63 -23.07 -3.11
C ALA A 126 -4.82 -24.54 -2.70
N ASP A 127 -3.87 -25.08 -1.92
CA ASP A 127 -3.90 -26.46 -1.43
C ASP A 127 -4.84 -26.61 -0.23
N ARG A 128 -4.83 -25.61 0.66
CA ARG A 128 -5.75 -25.48 1.79
C ARG A 128 -5.91 -24.01 2.18
N CYS A 129 -6.82 -23.75 3.10
CA CYS A 129 -7.12 -22.40 3.57
C CYS A 129 -7.11 -22.30 5.09
N ILE A 130 -6.84 -21.08 5.59
CA ILE A 130 -6.96 -20.71 7.00
C ILE A 130 -7.97 -19.56 7.11
N HIS A 131 -8.98 -19.74 7.97
CA HIS A 131 -10.00 -18.73 8.23
C HIS A 131 -9.87 -18.18 9.65
N LEU A 132 -9.41 -16.95 9.80
CA LEU A 132 -9.42 -16.24 11.08
C LEU A 132 -10.82 -15.66 11.31
N SER A 133 -11.63 -16.32 12.14
CA SER A 133 -13.04 -15.99 12.38
C SER A 133 -13.35 -15.94 13.86
N ASP A 134 -13.30 -14.74 14.43
CA ASP A 134 -13.68 -14.46 15.80
C ASP A 134 -14.34 -13.07 15.88
N ARG A 135 -15.32 -12.91 16.79
CA ARG A 135 -15.97 -11.62 17.04
C ARG A 135 -14.98 -10.57 17.54
N VAL A 136 -13.93 -10.96 18.26
CA VAL A 136 -12.91 -10.01 18.75
C VAL A 136 -12.10 -9.38 17.63
N PHE A 137 -12.07 -9.98 16.43
CA PHE A 137 -11.40 -9.41 15.24
C PHE A 137 -12.24 -8.34 14.54
N ALA A 138 -13.52 -8.17 14.91
CA ALA A 138 -14.44 -7.31 14.19
C ALA A 138 -14.02 -5.83 14.22
N VAL A 139 -14.28 -5.14 13.09
CA VAL A 139 -14.07 -3.70 12.92
C VAL A 139 -12.62 -3.28 13.21
N ALA A 140 -11.67 -4.18 12.90
CA ALA A 140 -10.26 -3.82 12.86
C ALA A 140 -9.98 -2.82 11.74
N ASP A 141 -9.13 -1.84 12.00
CA ASP A 141 -8.45 -1.10 10.96
C ASP A 141 -7.30 -1.91 10.36
N THR A 142 -6.49 -1.28 9.52
CA THR A 142 -5.34 -1.89 8.86
C THR A 142 -4.34 -2.41 9.87
N LEU A 143 -3.92 -1.60 10.85
CA LEU A 143 -2.93 -2.04 11.86
C LEU A 143 -3.43 -3.25 12.66
N GLY A 144 -4.70 -3.23 13.12
CA GLY A 144 -5.30 -4.36 13.83
C GLY A 144 -5.41 -5.62 12.97
N THR A 145 -5.74 -5.46 11.69
CA THR A 145 -5.80 -6.54 10.69
C THR A 145 -4.41 -7.13 10.45
N SER A 146 -3.43 -6.28 10.14
CA SER A 146 -2.05 -6.66 9.84
C SER A 146 -1.39 -7.39 11.00
N ARG A 147 -1.61 -6.92 12.25
CA ARG A 147 -1.14 -7.60 13.46
C ARG A 147 -1.72 -9.00 13.58
N THR A 148 -3.03 -9.15 13.37
CA THR A 148 -3.73 -10.44 13.48
C THR A 148 -3.24 -11.43 12.43
N LEU A 149 -3.09 -10.98 11.18
CA LEU A 149 -2.56 -11.78 10.09
C LEU A 149 -1.09 -12.18 10.34
N ALA A 150 -0.27 -11.27 10.86
CA ALA A 150 1.12 -11.57 11.20
C ALA A 150 1.23 -12.67 12.28
N MET A 151 0.44 -12.59 13.36
CA MET A 151 0.40 -13.64 14.39
C MET A 151 -0.01 -15.00 13.82
N ALA A 152 -0.98 -15.02 12.88
CA ALA A 152 -1.38 -16.26 12.21
C ALA A 152 -0.27 -16.82 11.29
N ILE A 153 0.47 -15.95 10.58
CA ILE A 153 1.61 -16.35 9.75
C ILE A 153 2.74 -16.92 10.61
N GLU A 154 3.02 -16.33 11.77
CA GLU A 154 4.03 -16.84 12.71
C GLU A 154 3.64 -18.22 13.25
N LYS A 155 2.37 -18.40 13.64
CA LYS A 155 1.82 -19.69 14.10
C LYS A 155 1.91 -20.78 13.04
N GLU A 156 1.63 -20.46 11.77
CA GLU A 156 1.69 -21.41 10.66
C GLU A 156 3.12 -21.96 10.43
N ALA A 157 4.14 -21.18 10.81
CA ALA A 157 5.57 -21.50 10.74
C ALA A 157 6.10 -21.86 9.33
N GLY A 158 7.39 -21.59 9.11
CA GLY A 158 8.08 -21.98 7.87
C GLY A 158 7.54 -21.34 6.58
N VAL A 159 6.82 -20.21 6.68
CA VAL A 159 6.31 -19.48 5.50
C VAL A 159 7.47 -18.72 4.85
N ASP A 160 7.79 -19.07 3.60
CA ASP A 160 8.88 -18.45 2.82
C ASP A 160 8.44 -17.16 2.10
N LEU A 161 7.19 -17.12 1.65
CA LEU A 161 6.65 -15.97 0.95
C LEU A 161 5.20 -15.70 1.36
N VAL A 162 4.93 -14.44 1.68
CA VAL A 162 3.55 -13.94 1.80
C VAL A 162 3.22 -13.17 0.53
N VAL A 163 2.11 -13.50 -0.13
CA VAL A 163 1.62 -12.83 -1.34
C VAL A 163 0.23 -12.27 -1.09
N CYS A 164 -0.06 -11.08 -1.58
CA CYS A 164 -1.38 -10.47 -1.46
C CYS A 164 -1.65 -9.49 -2.59
N GLY A 165 -2.87 -8.97 -2.71
CA GLY A 165 -3.14 -7.83 -3.57
C GLY A 165 -2.53 -6.54 -3.03
N ARG A 166 -2.20 -5.58 -3.91
CA ARG A 166 -1.70 -4.25 -3.49
C ARG A 166 -2.68 -3.47 -2.60
N LYS A 167 -3.98 -3.69 -2.81
CA LYS A 167 -5.08 -3.08 -2.07
C LYS A 167 -6.35 -3.90 -2.23
N THR A 168 -7.36 -3.54 -1.45
CA THR A 168 -8.74 -4.00 -1.61
C THR A 168 -9.59 -2.90 -2.25
N THR A 169 -10.64 -3.28 -2.98
CA THR A 169 -11.51 -2.33 -3.72
C THR A 169 -12.47 -1.54 -2.83
N ASP A 170 -12.76 -2.04 -1.63
CA ASP A 170 -13.67 -1.41 -0.68
C ASP A 170 -13.01 -0.26 0.08
N SER A 171 -11.79 -0.49 0.57
CA SER A 171 -11.08 0.42 1.48
C SER A 171 -9.91 1.15 0.83
N GLU A 172 -9.31 0.59 -0.23
CA GLU A 172 -8.25 1.21 -1.02
C GLU A 172 -7.06 1.78 -0.21
N THR A 173 -6.68 1.14 0.92
CA THR A 173 -5.69 1.73 1.85
C THR A 173 -4.24 1.53 1.44
N TRP A 174 -3.91 0.43 0.75
CA TRP A 174 -2.54 0.02 0.40
C TRP A 174 -1.62 -0.33 1.57
N GLN A 175 -2.16 -0.50 2.78
CA GLN A 175 -1.37 -0.55 4.01
C GLN A 175 -1.07 -1.95 4.55
N VAL A 176 -1.97 -2.91 4.33
CA VAL A 176 -1.84 -4.25 4.93
C VAL A 176 -0.54 -4.96 4.53
N PRO A 177 -0.08 -4.93 3.26
CA PRO A 177 1.15 -5.64 2.90
C PRO A 177 2.40 -5.10 3.63
N PRO A 178 2.70 -3.78 3.61
CA PRO A 178 3.86 -3.27 4.36
C PRO A 178 3.72 -3.39 5.88
N GLU A 179 2.52 -3.26 6.44
CA GLU A 179 2.30 -3.42 7.89
C GLU A 179 2.47 -4.87 8.33
N VAL A 180 1.99 -5.86 7.57
CA VAL A 180 2.25 -7.28 7.84
C VAL A 180 3.75 -7.55 7.80
N ALA A 181 4.46 -7.00 6.80
CA ALA A 181 5.91 -7.10 6.75
C ALA A 181 6.57 -6.50 8.00
N ALA A 182 6.05 -5.37 8.49
CA ALA A 182 6.53 -4.71 9.72
C ALA A 182 6.44 -5.63 10.93
N PHE A 183 5.26 -6.23 11.16
CA PHE A 183 5.04 -7.14 12.28
C PHE A 183 5.88 -8.41 12.20
N LEU A 184 6.13 -8.92 10.99
CA LEU A 184 6.97 -10.09 10.77
C LEU A 184 8.47 -9.80 10.78
N ASP A 185 8.87 -8.52 10.82
CA ASP A 185 10.23 -8.06 10.57
C ASP A 185 10.84 -8.65 9.29
N ARG A 186 10.07 -8.62 8.18
CA ARG A 186 10.49 -9.20 6.89
C ARG A 186 10.72 -8.15 5.80
N PRO A 187 11.64 -8.40 4.85
CA PRO A 187 11.72 -7.65 3.61
C PRO A 187 10.39 -7.66 2.86
N HIS A 188 10.08 -6.55 2.18
CA HIS A 188 8.89 -6.48 1.35
C HIS A 188 9.09 -5.69 0.06
N LEU A 189 8.22 -5.96 -0.91
CA LEU A 189 8.08 -5.18 -2.13
C LEU A 189 6.62 -5.08 -2.55
N THR A 190 6.12 -3.86 -2.69
CA THR A 190 4.75 -3.59 -3.12
C THR A 190 4.63 -3.48 -4.64
N SER A 191 3.41 -3.71 -5.16
CA SER A 191 3.05 -3.52 -6.58
C SER A 191 3.91 -4.29 -7.58
N VAL A 192 4.19 -5.55 -7.25
CA VAL A 192 4.92 -6.50 -8.09
C VAL A 192 4.09 -6.92 -9.32
N VAL A 193 4.74 -6.89 -10.48
CA VAL A 193 4.19 -7.36 -11.76
C VAL A 193 4.80 -8.68 -12.21
N GLU A 194 6.00 -9.02 -11.72
CA GLU A 194 6.72 -10.23 -12.09
C GLU A 194 7.61 -10.70 -10.94
N THR A 195 7.72 -12.02 -10.75
CA THR A 195 8.64 -12.65 -9.79
C THR A 195 9.32 -13.87 -10.37
N ASP A 196 10.56 -14.09 -9.96
CA ASP A 196 11.35 -15.28 -10.20
C ASP A 196 12.07 -15.69 -8.90
N PHE A 197 12.38 -16.98 -8.76
CA PHE A 197 13.12 -17.52 -7.62
C PHE A 197 14.40 -18.16 -8.11
N HIS A 198 15.52 -17.76 -7.51
CA HIS A 198 16.83 -18.33 -7.80
C HIS A 198 17.65 -18.45 -6.52
N ASP A 199 18.10 -19.66 -6.19
CA ASP A 199 18.99 -19.93 -5.06
C ASP A 199 18.55 -19.32 -3.71
N GLY A 200 17.25 -19.36 -3.41
CA GLY A 200 16.68 -18.81 -2.17
C GLY A 200 16.50 -17.28 -2.16
N VAL A 201 16.77 -16.61 -3.30
CA VAL A 201 16.53 -15.19 -3.51
C VAL A 201 15.28 -15.01 -4.37
N ILE A 202 14.43 -14.06 -3.96
CA ILE A 202 13.24 -13.66 -4.73
C ILE A 202 13.62 -12.45 -5.56
N ARG A 203 13.58 -12.58 -6.88
CA ARG A 203 13.73 -11.44 -7.79
C ARG A 203 12.36 -10.98 -8.22
N ALA A 204 12.02 -9.73 -7.94
CA ALA A 204 10.71 -9.17 -8.21
C ALA A 204 10.82 -7.83 -8.94
N THR A 205 9.98 -7.63 -9.95
CA THR A 205 9.83 -6.35 -10.64
C THR A 205 8.54 -5.69 -10.16
N ARG A 206 8.64 -4.46 -9.64
CA ARG A 206 7.49 -3.63 -9.25
C ARG A 206 7.20 -2.53 -10.26
N GLU A 207 5.93 -2.17 -10.35
CA GLU A 207 5.47 -0.92 -10.94
C GLU A 207 5.68 0.24 -9.95
N THR A 208 6.08 1.38 -10.47
CA THR A 208 6.29 2.65 -9.76
C THR A 208 5.62 3.78 -10.54
N ASP A 209 5.57 4.99 -9.97
CA ASP A 209 4.98 6.15 -10.62
C ASP A 209 5.67 6.50 -11.97
N ASP A 210 6.97 6.15 -12.12
CA ASP A 210 7.80 6.49 -13.28
C ASP A 210 8.19 5.28 -14.16
N GLY A 211 7.59 4.11 -13.92
CA GLY A 211 7.88 2.89 -14.69
C GLY A 211 8.11 1.67 -13.81
N TYR A 212 9.19 0.91 -14.05
CA TYR A 212 9.43 -0.37 -13.39
C TYR A 212 10.81 -0.46 -12.74
N GLU A 213 10.88 -1.15 -11.61
CA GLU A 213 12.12 -1.42 -10.89
C GLU A 213 12.22 -2.89 -10.50
N THR A 214 13.40 -3.50 -10.69
CA THR A 214 13.68 -4.89 -10.29
C THR A 214 14.55 -4.94 -9.05
N TRP A 215 14.13 -5.75 -8.08
CA TRP A 215 14.72 -5.92 -6.77
C TRP A 215 14.97 -7.40 -6.47
N GLU A 216 16.02 -7.67 -5.71
CA GLU A 216 16.31 -8.97 -5.12
C GLU A 216 16.03 -8.91 -3.62
N LEU A 217 15.13 -9.75 -3.13
CA LEU A 217 14.78 -9.90 -1.72
C LEU A 217 15.39 -11.17 -1.15
N SER A 218 16.02 -11.05 0.00
CA SER A 218 16.39 -12.21 0.82
C SER A 218 15.12 -12.82 1.41
N GLY A 219 14.83 -14.09 1.15
CA GLY A 219 13.69 -14.77 1.79
C GLY A 219 13.93 -15.04 3.28
N PRO A 220 12.87 -15.16 4.12
CA PRO A 220 11.44 -15.00 3.80
C PRO A 220 10.98 -13.56 3.58
N ALA A 221 10.00 -13.32 2.70
CA ALA A 221 9.56 -11.97 2.33
C ALA A 221 8.03 -11.79 2.19
N VAL A 222 7.57 -10.55 2.06
CA VAL A 222 6.17 -10.18 1.76
C VAL A 222 6.12 -9.43 0.42
N ILE A 223 5.26 -9.83 -0.50
CA ILE A 223 5.02 -9.10 -1.75
C ILE A 223 3.55 -8.82 -1.97
N SER A 224 3.24 -7.71 -2.66
CA SER A 224 1.89 -7.43 -3.14
C SER A 224 1.84 -7.28 -4.65
N LEU A 225 0.78 -7.74 -5.30
CA LEU A 225 0.66 -7.70 -6.77
C LEU A 225 -0.03 -6.43 -7.27
N ALA A 226 0.52 -5.87 -8.34
CA ALA A 226 0.01 -4.65 -8.98
C ALA A 226 -1.31 -4.85 -9.76
N TYR A 227 -1.53 -6.06 -10.27
CA TYR A 227 -2.65 -6.39 -11.14
C TYR A 227 -3.73 -7.21 -10.43
N GLY A 228 -4.96 -7.11 -10.92
CA GLY A 228 -6.09 -7.91 -10.45
C GLY A 228 -6.82 -8.57 -11.61
N HIS A 229 -7.47 -9.69 -11.32
CA HIS A 229 -8.44 -10.31 -12.23
C HIS A 229 -9.64 -10.77 -11.41
N GLU A 230 -10.83 -10.64 -11.97
CA GLU A 230 -12.00 -11.26 -11.35
C GLU A 230 -11.83 -12.79 -11.39
N ALA A 231 -12.20 -13.44 -10.29
CA ALA A 231 -12.24 -14.88 -10.21
C ALA A 231 -13.68 -15.32 -9.94
N ASN A 232 -14.09 -16.35 -10.65
CA ASN A 232 -15.39 -16.99 -10.50
C ASN A 232 -15.20 -18.46 -10.17
N GLY A 233 -16.24 -19.05 -9.58
CA GLY A 233 -16.25 -20.45 -9.18
C GLY A 233 -15.80 -20.66 -7.74
N ALA A 234 -16.15 -21.83 -7.24
CA ALA A 234 -15.85 -22.28 -5.89
C ALA A 234 -15.56 -23.78 -5.96
N LYS A 235 -14.63 -24.23 -5.13
CA LYS A 235 -14.30 -25.64 -4.97
C LYS A 235 -14.17 -25.94 -3.48
N ASP A 236 -14.77 -27.05 -3.05
CA ASP A 236 -14.58 -27.53 -1.69
C ASP A 236 -13.15 -28.05 -1.48
N GLY A 237 -12.67 -27.91 -0.25
CA GLY A 237 -11.38 -28.41 0.18
C GLY A 237 -11.10 -28.02 1.64
N PRO A 238 -9.88 -28.27 2.13
CA PRO A 238 -9.57 -28.09 3.54
C PRO A 238 -9.57 -26.61 3.93
N ILE A 239 -10.37 -26.25 4.93
CA ILE A 239 -10.42 -24.91 5.52
C ILE A 239 -10.30 -25.07 7.05
N ASP A 240 -9.18 -24.62 7.61
CA ASP A 240 -8.93 -24.62 9.05
C ASP A 240 -9.39 -23.28 9.63
N THR A 241 -10.40 -23.30 10.50
CA THR A 241 -10.90 -22.09 11.17
C THR A 241 -10.17 -21.87 12.48
N TRP A 242 -9.53 -20.70 12.63
CA TRP A 242 -8.85 -20.28 13.85
C TRP A 242 -9.56 -19.07 14.48
N THR A 243 -9.55 -19.04 15.80
CA THR A 243 -10.10 -18.00 16.67
C THR A 243 -8.96 -17.23 17.34
N ALA A 244 -9.27 -16.23 18.16
CA ALA A 244 -8.23 -15.52 18.90
C ALA A 244 -7.47 -16.43 19.89
N ALA A 245 -8.15 -17.44 20.44
CA ALA A 245 -7.56 -18.40 21.37
C ALA A 245 -6.55 -19.34 20.70
N ASP A 246 -6.62 -19.48 19.37
CA ASP A 246 -5.61 -20.21 18.60
C ASP A 246 -4.35 -19.38 18.37
N LEU A 247 -4.44 -18.04 18.46
CA LEU A 247 -3.33 -17.12 18.20
C LEU A 247 -2.60 -16.69 19.49
N VAL A 248 -3.33 -16.62 20.61
CA VAL A 248 -2.79 -16.20 21.91
C VAL A 248 -3.43 -16.99 23.05
N ASP A 249 -2.65 -17.25 24.11
CA ASP A 249 -3.10 -18.07 25.25
C ASP A 249 -4.13 -17.36 26.16
N ASP A 250 -4.15 -16.01 26.17
CA ASP A 250 -4.87 -15.22 27.17
C ASP A 250 -5.81 -14.16 26.56
N VAL A 251 -6.79 -14.59 25.75
CA VAL A 251 -7.76 -13.67 25.14
C VAL A 251 -8.59 -12.97 26.23
N ARG A 252 -8.62 -11.62 26.19
CA ARG A 252 -9.34 -10.79 27.16
C ARG A 252 -10.52 -10.08 26.51
N GLU A 253 -11.51 -9.70 27.33
CA GLU A 253 -12.50 -8.72 26.89
C GLU A 253 -11.80 -7.40 26.56
N ASN A 254 -12.16 -6.77 25.43
CA ASN A 254 -11.53 -5.54 24.94
C ASN A 254 -10.00 -5.68 24.73
N ASP A 255 -9.57 -6.82 24.21
CA ASP A 255 -8.17 -7.05 23.89
C ASP A 255 -7.63 -6.03 22.87
N LYS A 256 -6.54 -5.34 23.23
CA LYS A 256 -5.91 -4.33 22.38
C LYS A 256 -5.06 -4.92 21.25
N ARG A 257 -4.86 -6.25 21.24
CA ARG A 257 -4.21 -6.94 20.13
C ARG A 257 -5.11 -6.99 18.90
N PHE A 258 -6.43 -6.99 19.08
CA PHE A 258 -7.39 -7.33 18.03
C PHE A 258 -8.46 -6.25 17.80
N GLY A 259 -9.11 -6.33 16.63
CA GLY A 259 -10.36 -5.64 16.34
C GLY A 259 -10.34 -4.11 16.54
N GLN A 260 -11.52 -3.55 16.75
CA GLN A 260 -11.70 -2.12 16.99
C GLN A 260 -10.91 -1.60 18.20
N THR A 261 -10.72 -2.42 19.22
CA THR A 261 -10.03 -2.01 20.45
C THR A 261 -8.52 -1.84 20.22
N GLY A 262 -7.93 -2.69 19.39
CA GLY A 262 -6.55 -2.57 18.92
C GLY A 262 -6.34 -1.59 17.77
N SER A 263 -7.42 -1.02 17.21
CA SER A 263 -7.37 -0.13 16.06
C SER A 263 -7.04 1.32 16.45
N PRO A 264 -5.92 1.88 15.98
CA PRO A 264 -5.59 3.29 16.21
C PRO A 264 -6.39 4.27 15.36
N THR A 265 -7.10 3.83 14.32
CA THR A 265 -7.95 4.71 13.48
C THR A 265 -9.43 4.38 13.65
N ARG A 266 -10.29 5.38 13.38
CA ARG A 266 -11.75 5.23 13.42
C ARG A 266 -12.41 6.01 12.28
N VAL A 267 -13.42 5.39 11.67
CA VAL A 267 -14.31 6.07 10.71
C VAL A 267 -15.31 6.90 11.49
N LEU A 268 -15.33 8.21 11.25
CA LEU A 268 -16.25 9.16 11.89
C LEU A 268 -17.54 9.32 11.10
N ALA A 269 -17.43 9.34 9.77
CA ALA A 269 -18.56 9.53 8.87
C ALA A 269 -18.26 8.93 7.50
N VAL A 270 -19.33 8.58 6.79
CA VAL A 270 -19.30 8.21 5.37
C VAL A 270 -20.16 9.23 4.62
N ARG A 271 -19.69 9.68 3.46
CA ARG A 271 -20.38 10.66 2.63
C ARG A 271 -20.40 10.18 1.19
N ASP A 272 -21.54 10.34 0.54
CA ASP A 272 -21.62 10.29 -0.91
C ASP A 272 -21.08 11.61 -1.48
N VAL A 273 -20.10 11.50 -2.37
CA VAL A 273 -19.51 12.61 -3.10
C VAL A 273 -19.58 12.38 -4.60
N THR A 274 -20.52 11.55 -5.05
CA THR A 274 -20.78 11.30 -6.47
C THR A 274 -20.93 12.65 -7.18
N PRO A 275 -19.97 13.02 -8.06
CA PRO A 275 -20.03 14.30 -8.70
C PRO A 275 -21.18 14.32 -9.71
N ALA A 276 -21.98 15.39 -9.70
CA ALA A 276 -22.87 15.67 -10.80
C ALA A 276 -22.00 16.04 -12.03
N ARG A 277 -21.82 15.09 -12.94
CA ARG A 277 -21.07 15.32 -14.17
C ARG A 277 -22.05 15.64 -15.29
N LEU A 278 -21.86 16.79 -15.92
CA LEU A 278 -22.49 17.08 -17.21
C LEU A 278 -21.79 16.22 -18.27
N GLY A 279 -22.53 15.30 -18.89
CA GLY A 279 -22.07 14.52 -20.02
C GLY A 279 -22.51 15.21 -21.32
N GLU A 280 -21.57 15.79 -22.06
CA GLU A 280 -21.82 16.36 -23.38
C GLU A 280 -21.26 15.41 -24.45
N GLY A 281 -22.14 14.92 -25.34
CA GLY A 281 -21.76 14.08 -26.47
C GLY A 281 -21.62 14.90 -27.74
N PHE A 282 -20.53 14.71 -28.49
CA PHE A 282 -20.27 15.41 -29.75
C PHE A 282 -20.10 14.39 -30.88
N SER A 283 -20.70 14.68 -32.04
CA SER A 283 -20.60 13.84 -33.24
C SER A 283 -19.47 14.28 -34.19
N SER A 284 -18.86 15.45 -33.94
CA SER A 284 -17.73 15.98 -34.70
C SER A 284 -16.52 16.22 -33.80
N LEU A 285 -15.31 16.00 -34.35
CA LEU A 285 -14.06 16.29 -33.64
C LEU A 285 -13.87 17.79 -33.43
N GLU A 286 -14.36 18.61 -34.36
CA GLU A 286 -14.25 20.07 -34.32
C GLU A 286 -15.04 20.65 -33.14
N ASP A 287 -16.31 20.26 -33.00
CA ASP A 287 -17.18 20.73 -31.90
C ASP A 287 -16.67 20.25 -30.55
N ALA A 288 -16.23 18.99 -30.47
CA ALA A 288 -15.61 18.44 -29.26
C ALA A 288 -14.36 19.24 -28.85
N THR A 289 -13.51 19.59 -29.83
CA THR A 289 -12.29 20.36 -29.60
C THR A 289 -12.61 21.80 -29.19
N ALA A 290 -13.59 22.43 -29.83
CA ALA A 290 -14.05 23.76 -29.48
C ALA A 290 -14.56 23.79 -28.03
N ARG A 291 -15.41 22.84 -27.65
CA ARG A 291 -15.93 22.74 -26.28
C ARG A 291 -14.83 22.51 -25.24
N ILE A 292 -13.87 21.63 -25.52
CA ILE A 292 -12.72 21.41 -24.62
C ILE A 292 -11.95 22.72 -24.43
N ARG A 293 -11.72 23.51 -25.49
CA ARG A 293 -11.04 24.81 -25.40
C ARG A 293 -11.83 25.84 -24.57
N GLU A 294 -13.15 25.83 -24.68
CA GLU A 294 -14.02 26.67 -23.85
C GLU A 294 -13.96 26.29 -22.36
N LEU A 295 -13.88 25.00 -22.05
CA LEU A 295 -13.87 24.49 -20.67
C LEU A 295 -12.49 24.51 -20.02
N LEU A 296 -11.40 24.51 -20.81
CA LEU A 296 -10.03 24.52 -20.29
C LEU A 296 -9.76 25.63 -19.26
N PRO A 297 -10.22 26.88 -19.44
CA PRO A 297 -10.10 27.95 -18.45
C PRO A 297 -10.86 27.72 -17.15
N GLU A 298 -11.96 26.97 -17.16
CA GLU A 298 -12.80 26.68 -15.98
C GLU A 298 -12.12 25.69 -15.02
N ARG A 299 -11.20 24.87 -15.52
CA ARG A 299 -10.43 23.91 -14.72
C ARG A 299 -9.30 24.62 -13.96
N ARG A 300 -9.66 25.41 -12.94
CA ARG A 300 -8.71 26.00 -11.99
C ARG A 300 -8.88 25.34 -10.63
N VAL A 301 -7.80 24.74 -10.14
CA VAL A 301 -7.66 24.45 -8.72
C VAL A 301 -7.21 25.76 -8.08
N ASP A 302 -7.86 26.17 -7.00
CA ASP A 302 -7.41 27.36 -6.27
C ASP A 302 -5.97 27.14 -5.79
N PRO A 303 -5.05 28.08 -6.06
CA PRO A 303 -3.68 27.94 -5.62
C PRO A 303 -3.61 27.90 -4.09
N SER A 304 -2.63 27.18 -3.56
CA SER A 304 -2.35 27.22 -2.13
C SER A 304 -1.99 28.65 -1.70
N SER A 305 -2.54 29.09 -0.57
CA SER A 305 -2.27 30.45 -0.08
C SER A 305 -0.93 30.54 0.66
N TRP A 306 -0.12 31.53 0.30
CA TRP A 306 1.07 31.89 1.08
C TRP A 306 0.73 32.33 2.51
N THR A 307 -0.46 32.90 2.70
CA THR A 307 -0.93 33.38 3.99
C THR A 307 -1.31 32.21 4.88
N LYS A 308 -0.54 32.03 5.95
CA LYS A 308 -0.79 30.97 6.94
C LYS A 308 -2.04 31.34 7.76
N PRO A 309 -3.06 30.47 7.82
CA PRO A 309 -4.26 30.76 8.58
C PRO A 309 -3.95 30.84 10.08
N ALA A 310 -4.78 31.61 10.80
CA ALA A 310 -4.74 31.63 12.25
C ALA A 310 -5.12 30.27 12.84
N ARG A 311 -4.66 30.03 14.06
CA ARG A 311 -4.98 28.83 14.83
C ARG A 311 -6.49 28.72 15.07
N LEU A 312 -7.05 27.52 14.94
CA LEU A 312 -8.51 27.30 15.02
C LEU A 312 -9.12 27.37 16.42
N GLY A 313 -8.33 27.18 17.49
CA GLY A 313 -8.86 27.04 18.85
C GLY A 313 -9.28 28.38 19.47
N GLU A 314 -10.53 28.47 19.94
CA GLU A 314 -11.09 29.63 20.68
C GLU A 314 -10.38 29.85 22.04
N GLN A 315 -9.93 28.76 22.69
CA GLN A 315 -8.96 28.77 23.79
C GLN A 315 -7.80 27.84 23.42
N PRO A 316 -6.75 28.36 22.77
CA PRO A 316 -5.68 27.52 22.28
C PRO A 316 -4.96 26.84 23.45
N SER A 317 -4.89 25.51 23.45
CA SER A 317 -3.94 24.77 24.30
C SER A 317 -2.55 25.42 24.13
N PRO A 318 -1.76 25.67 25.18
CA PRO A 318 -0.44 26.31 25.03
C PRO A 318 0.52 25.52 24.12
N ARG A 319 0.21 24.25 23.84
CA ARG A 319 0.96 23.39 22.94
C ARG A 319 0.77 23.83 21.48
N ARG A 320 1.89 24.09 20.80
CA ARG A 320 2.00 24.27 19.34
C ARG A 320 2.43 22.93 18.74
N TYR A 321 1.80 22.54 17.64
CA TYR A 321 2.07 21.27 17.00
C TYR A 321 2.48 21.49 15.55
N ASP A 322 3.62 20.91 15.18
CA ASP A 322 4.13 20.99 13.83
C ASP A 322 3.40 20.02 12.90
N CYS A 323 3.30 20.40 11.63
CA CYS A 323 2.84 19.52 10.56
C CYS A 323 4.04 19.12 9.72
N TRP A 324 4.38 17.83 9.70
CA TRP A 324 5.54 17.32 8.98
C TRP A 324 5.10 16.72 7.64
N THR A 325 5.90 16.97 6.61
CA THR A 325 5.73 16.37 5.28
C THR A 325 7.01 15.62 4.94
N PHE A 326 6.89 14.31 4.71
CA PHE A 326 7.95 13.53 4.09
C PHE A 326 8.06 13.92 2.62
N VAL A 327 9.25 14.33 2.20
CA VAL A 327 9.52 14.84 0.86
C VAL A 327 10.31 13.81 0.08
N GLU A 328 9.74 13.41 -1.04
CA GLU A 328 10.40 12.57 -2.03
C GLU A 328 11.15 13.42 -3.03
N LEU A 329 12.31 12.93 -3.46
CA LEU A 329 13.16 13.58 -4.46
C LEU A 329 13.15 12.80 -5.77
N ALA A 330 13.10 13.52 -6.88
CA ALA A 330 13.37 13.02 -8.23
C ALA A 330 14.48 13.89 -8.84
N ASP A 331 15.56 13.25 -9.29
CA ASP A 331 16.75 13.93 -9.84
C ASP A 331 17.28 15.06 -8.92
N GLY A 332 17.31 14.80 -7.60
CA GLY A 332 17.79 15.74 -6.59
C GLY A 332 16.83 16.89 -6.23
N ARG A 333 15.61 16.91 -6.81
CA ARG A 333 14.62 17.96 -6.58
C ARG A 333 13.35 17.41 -5.90
N PRO A 334 12.65 18.20 -5.07
CA PRO A 334 11.37 17.81 -4.52
C PRO A 334 10.37 17.45 -5.61
N THR A 335 9.69 16.32 -5.47
CA THR A 335 8.62 15.96 -6.41
C THR A 335 7.45 16.92 -6.26
N ARG A 336 6.70 17.13 -7.36
CA ARG A 336 5.49 17.97 -7.32
C ARG A 336 4.51 17.51 -6.23
N ALA A 337 4.29 16.20 -6.09
CA ALA A 337 3.41 15.66 -5.05
C ALA A 337 3.87 16.05 -3.63
N SER A 338 5.18 16.10 -3.38
CA SER A 338 5.74 16.57 -2.12
C SER A 338 5.50 18.07 -1.90
N LEU A 339 5.63 18.89 -2.94
CA LEU A 339 5.39 20.34 -2.86
C LEU A 339 3.91 20.69 -2.66
N GLU A 340 3.00 19.99 -3.35
CA GLU A 340 1.54 20.09 -3.13
C GLU A 340 1.18 19.77 -1.68
N LEU A 341 1.77 18.70 -1.14
CA LEU A 341 1.54 18.26 0.22
C LEU A 341 2.14 19.22 1.25
N LEU A 342 3.32 19.77 0.98
CA LEU A 342 3.95 20.79 1.82
C LEU A 342 3.13 22.09 1.85
N GLY A 343 2.55 22.49 0.72
CA GLY A 343 1.62 23.61 0.63
C GLY A 343 0.39 23.40 1.52
N LYS A 344 -0.21 22.21 1.45
CA LYS A 344 -1.30 21.84 2.38
C LYS A 344 -0.82 21.78 3.83
N GLY A 345 0.40 21.30 4.07
CA GLY A 345 1.04 21.23 5.38
C GLY A 345 1.10 22.60 6.06
N ARG A 346 1.33 23.68 5.31
CA ARG A 346 1.33 25.06 5.81
C ARG A 346 -0.02 25.47 6.38
N GLU A 347 -1.11 25.16 5.68
CA GLU A 347 -2.47 25.43 6.17
C GLU A 347 -2.73 24.68 7.49
N LEU A 348 -2.38 23.39 7.53
CA LEU A 348 -2.58 22.54 8.70
C LEU A 348 -1.73 23.02 9.89
N ALA A 349 -0.45 23.36 9.65
CA ALA A 349 0.45 23.93 10.66
C ALA A 349 -0.10 25.25 11.22
N GLY A 350 -0.65 26.13 10.37
CA GLY A 350 -1.32 27.36 10.80
C GLY A 350 -2.47 27.11 11.75
N LYS A 351 -3.36 26.17 11.38
CA LYS A 351 -4.48 25.74 12.21
C LYS A 351 -4.04 25.11 13.54
N LEU A 352 -2.89 24.43 13.57
CA LEU A 352 -2.26 23.85 14.77
C LEU A 352 -1.45 24.85 15.61
N GLY A 353 -1.06 26.00 15.02
CA GLY A 353 -0.21 27.01 15.63
C GLY A 353 1.29 26.68 15.69
N GLY A 354 1.73 25.59 15.05
CA GLY A 354 3.14 25.18 14.93
C GLY A 354 3.72 25.44 13.54
N ASP A 355 4.84 24.81 13.23
CA ASP A 355 5.60 25.04 11.99
C ASP A 355 5.25 24.01 10.90
N ASN A 356 5.36 24.44 9.65
CA ASN A 356 5.34 23.56 8.48
C ASN A 356 6.74 22.99 8.26
N VAL A 357 6.90 21.68 8.48
CA VAL A 357 8.20 21.02 8.51
C VAL A 357 8.35 20.09 7.31
N ALA A 358 9.40 20.26 6.53
CA ALA A 358 9.80 19.29 5.51
C ALA A 358 10.80 18.28 6.09
N LEU A 359 10.61 17.00 5.80
CA LEU A 359 11.53 15.92 6.17
C LEU A 359 12.10 15.29 4.89
N ILE A 360 13.42 15.40 4.71
CA ILE A 360 14.14 14.84 3.56
C ILE A 360 15.19 13.81 4.00
N LEU A 361 15.23 12.69 3.29
CA LEU A 361 16.24 11.64 3.42
C LEU A 361 17.03 11.55 2.10
N GLY A 362 18.35 11.43 2.16
CA GLY A 362 19.19 11.29 0.96
C GLY A 362 20.67 11.41 1.26
N SER A 363 21.52 11.53 0.23
CA SER A 363 22.96 11.80 0.40
C SER A 363 23.38 13.17 -0.12
N ASP A 364 22.67 13.70 -1.12
CA ASP A 364 22.87 15.01 -1.72
C ASP A 364 21.50 15.68 -1.84
N VAL A 365 21.23 16.63 -0.96
CA VAL A 365 19.91 17.23 -0.79
C VAL A 365 19.95 18.76 -0.72
N ASP A 366 21.12 19.37 -0.91
CA ASP A 366 21.31 20.81 -0.72
C ASP A 366 20.44 21.62 -1.70
N GLY A 367 20.36 21.18 -2.96
CA GLY A 367 19.49 21.80 -3.97
C GLY A 367 18.01 21.72 -3.62
N ALA A 368 17.57 20.67 -2.91
CA ALA A 368 16.19 20.51 -2.48
C ALA A 368 15.84 21.42 -1.29
N ILE A 369 16.79 21.69 -0.39
CA ILE A 369 16.56 22.51 0.81
C ILE A 369 16.07 23.92 0.42
N GLU A 370 16.75 24.58 -0.54
CA GLU A 370 16.36 25.92 -0.98
C GLU A 370 14.95 25.93 -1.60
N GLU A 371 14.64 24.92 -2.40
CA GLU A 371 13.35 24.81 -3.07
C GLU A 371 12.21 24.58 -2.07
N LEU A 372 12.43 23.76 -1.04
CA LEU A 372 11.45 23.53 0.03
C LEU A 372 11.18 24.79 0.85
N ALA A 373 12.21 25.58 1.15
CA ALA A 373 12.05 26.86 1.84
C ALA A 373 11.20 27.84 1.00
N ARG A 374 11.43 27.90 -0.32
CA ARG A 374 10.62 28.71 -1.25
C ARG A 374 9.17 28.24 -1.33
N HIS A 375 8.91 26.95 -1.13
CA HIS A 375 7.55 26.39 -1.10
C HIS A 375 7.01 26.24 0.33
N GLY A 376 7.41 27.14 1.23
CA GLY A 376 6.74 27.36 2.51
C GLY A 376 7.09 26.39 3.63
N ALA A 377 8.18 25.62 3.51
CA ALA A 377 8.79 24.98 4.68
C ALA A 377 9.38 26.05 5.61
N GLU A 378 8.94 26.05 6.86
CA GLU A 378 9.49 26.92 7.92
C GLU A 378 10.67 26.25 8.63
N ARG A 379 10.71 24.92 8.59
CA ARG A 379 11.82 24.12 9.09
C ARG A 379 12.06 22.94 8.16
N ILE A 380 13.31 22.55 7.99
CA ILE A 380 13.71 21.42 7.17
C ILE A 380 14.55 20.48 8.04
N VAL A 381 14.09 19.24 8.18
CA VAL A 381 14.79 18.17 8.88
C VAL A 381 15.43 17.28 7.84
N VAL A 382 16.74 17.09 7.97
CA VAL A 382 17.58 16.45 6.96
C VAL A 382 18.26 15.25 7.58
N ALA A 383 18.07 14.09 6.99
CA ALA A 383 18.76 12.87 7.38
C ALA A 383 19.64 12.40 6.22
N THR A 384 20.96 12.52 6.39
CA THR A 384 21.92 12.20 5.34
C THR A 384 22.78 10.99 5.67
N HIS A 385 22.86 10.07 4.70
CA HIS A 385 23.76 8.91 4.79
C HIS A 385 23.98 8.31 3.39
N VAL A 386 25.15 7.70 3.14
CA VAL A 386 25.45 7.04 1.86
C VAL A 386 24.47 5.90 1.53
N SER A 387 23.91 5.24 2.55
CA SER A 387 22.89 4.19 2.37
C SER A 387 21.52 4.72 1.94
N LEU A 388 21.30 6.04 1.96
CA LEU A 388 20.05 6.69 1.56
C LEU A 388 20.08 7.19 0.10
N VAL A 389 21.15 6.92 -0.66
CA VAL A 389 21.26 7.26 -2.09
C VAL A 389 20.16 6.58 -2.91
N VAL A 390 19.88 5.31 -2.60
CA VAL A 390 18.87 4.50 -3.29
C VAL A 390 17.75 4.22 -2.29
N TYR A 391 16.51 4.40 -2.74
CA TYR A 391 15.35 4.04 -1.93
C TYR A 391 15.40 2.57 -1.54
N HIS A 392 15.32 2.26 -0.25
CA HIS A 392 15.24 0.90 0.24
C HIS A 392 14.33 0.87 1.45
N ALA A 393 13.20 0.16 1.35
CA ALA A 393 12.14 0.19 2.35
C ALA A 393 12.64 0.00 3.79
N GLU A 394 13.49 -1.00 4.05
CA GLU A 394 14.02 -1.27 5.40
C GLU A 394 14.97 -0.19 5.92
N ILE A 395 15.89 0.31 5.10
CA ILE A 395 16.86 1.34 5.51
C ILE A 395 16.12 2.65 5.76
N TRP A 396 15.16 2.97 4.88
CA TRP A 396 14.37 4.20 4.98
C TRP A 396 13.36 4.12 6.13
N SER A 397 12.74 2.96 6.38
CA SER A 397 11.86 2.78 7.54
C SER A 397 12.64 2.88 8.84
N ALA A 398 13.82 2.26 8.94
CA ALA A 398 14.67 2.39 10.13
C ALA A 398 15.06 3.86 10.42
N ALA A 399 15.47 4.61 9.39
CA ALA A 399 15.78 6.03 9.53
C ALA A 399 14.55 6.85 9.95
N LEU A 400 13.42 6.68 9.28
CA LEU A 400 12.18 7.38 9.59
C LEU A 400 11.66 7.03 10.98
N SER A 401 11.67 5.75 11.37
CA SER A 401 11.26 5.28 12.69
C SER A 401 12.11 5.92 13.80
N SER A 402 13.44 6.01 13.60
CA SER A 402 14.33 6.72 14.53
C SER A 402 13.98 8.22 14.65
N ILE A 403 13.77 8.90 13.53
CA ILE A 403 13.42 10.32 13.49
C ILE A 403 12.08 10.58 14.18
N VAL A 404 11.07 9.77 13.88
CA VAL A 404 9.74 9.89 14.48
C VAL A 404 9.80 9.63 15.98
N ALA A 405 10.57 8.63 16.44
CA ALA A 405 10.75 8.35 17.86
C ALA A 405 11.44 9.50 18.62
N GLN A 406 12.44 10.14 17.99
CA GLN A 406 13.20 11.25 18.55
C GLN A 406 12.40 12.56 18.58
N HIS A 407 11.80 12.94 17.45
CA HIS A 407 11.16 14.25 17.28
C HIS A 407 9.68 14.26 17.65
N ARG A 408 9.02 13.09 17.69
CA ARG A 408 7.61 12.90 18.05
C ARG A 408 6.69 13.94 17.37
N PRO A 409 6.68 14.00 16.02
CA PRO A 409 5.81 14.93 15.32
C PRO A 409 4.34 14.69 15.69
N HIS A 410 3.50 15.72 15.52
CA HIS A 410 2.07 15.57 15.79
C HIS A 410 1.31 15.02 14.58
N VAL A 411 1.71 15.45 13.39
CA VAL A 411 1.23 14.99 12.10
C VAL A 411 2.45 14.71 11.22
N LEU A 412 2.43 13.59 10.49
CA LEU A 412 3.41 13.29 9.44
C LEU A 412 2.67 12.80 8.18
N LEU A 413 2.85 13.53 7.09
CA LEU A 413 2.19 13.30 5.82
C LEU A 413 3.18 12.70 4.81
N PHE A 414 2.69 11.78 3.99
CA PHE A 414 3.44 11.14 2.91
C PHE A 414 2.72 11.37 1.58
N PRO A 415 3.43 11.58 0.46
CA PRO A 415 2.87 11.41 -0.87
C PRO A 415 2.34 9.97 -1.05
N ALA A 416 1.20 9.77 -1.71
CA ALA A 416 0.68 8.44 -2.03
C ALA A 416 1.30 7.86 -3.31
N THR A 417 2.61 7.99 -3.45
CA THR A 417 3.44 7.39 -4.51
C THR A 417 3.77 5.94 -4.18
N ALA A 418 4.47 5.24 -5.07
CA ALA A 418 4.97 3.89 -4.82
C ALA A 418 5.85 3.83 -3.56
N ASN A 419 6.75 4.79 -3.36
CA ASN A 419 7.62 4.81 -2.18
C ASN A 419 6.87 5.23 -0.91
N GLY A 420 6.03 6.26 -0.95
CA GLY A 420 5.26 6.69 0.21
C GLY A 420 4.22 5.67 0.70
N ARG A 421 3.62 4.89 -0.21
CA ARG A 421 2.74 3.75 0.12
C ARG A 421 3.49 2.51 0.62
N ASP A 422 4.80 2.48 0.45
CA ASP A 422 5.66 1.36 0.84
C ASP A 422 6.26 1.66 2.23
N VAL A 423 7.02 2.75 2.37
CA VAL A 423 7.69 3.12 3.64
C VAL A 423 6.74 3.65 4.70
N GLY A 424 5.69 4.41 4.33
CA GLY A 424 4.77 5.03 5.29
C GLY A 424 4.04 3.99 6.14
N PRO A 425 3.31 3.04 5.54
CA PRO A 425 2.63 1.98 6.28
C PRO A 425 3.60 1.01 6.98
N ARG A 426 4.80 0.80 6.43
CA ARG A 426 5.85 0.04 7.14
C ARG A 426 6.21 0.69 8.47
N VAL A 427 6.52 2.00 8.48
CA VAL A 427 6.81 2.77 9.70
C VAL A 427 5.61 2.80 10.64
N ALA A 428 4.39 2.91 10.10
CA ALA A 428 3.17 2.85 10.89
C ALA A 428 3.02 1.50 11.61
N GLY A 429 3.34 0.39 10.93
CA GLY A 429 3.39 -0.95 11.50
C GLY A 429 4.45 -1.08 12.60
N GLU A 430 5.69 -0.69 12.32
CA GLU A 430 6.83 -0.78 13.26
C GLU A 430 6.58 0.01 14.56
N LEU A 431 6.02 1.21 14.44
CA LEU A 431 5.75 2.09 15.57
C LEU A 431 4.33 1.93 16.14
N GLN A 432 3.51 1.05 15.55
CA GLN A 432 2.11 0.82 15.90
C GLN A 432 1.27 2.10 15.92
N LEU A 433 1.44 2.92 14.88
CA LEU A 433 0.74 4.20 14.69
C LEU A 433 -0.45 4.05 13.75
N GLY A 434 -1.51 4.81 14.00
CA GLY A 434 -2.65 4.90 13.10
C GLY A 434 -2.34 5.74 11.87
N MET A 435 -2.66 5.18 10.70
CA MET A 435 -2.43 5.81 9.41
C MET A 435 -3.66 5.75 8.51
N THR A 436 -4.02 6.85 7.85
CA THR A 436 -5.07 6.84 6.82
C THR A 436 -4.46 6.80 5.42
N GLY A 437 -4.83 5.76 4.67
CA GLY A 437 -4.34 5.54 3.31
C GLY A 437 -5.08 6.40 2.30
N ASP A 438 -4.37 6.84 1.28
CA ASP A 438 -4.96 7.34 0.02
C ASP A 438 -5.92 8.54 0.18
N CYS A 439 -5.56 9.49 1.05
CA CYS A 439 -6.37 10.66 1.38
C CYS A 439 -6.51 11.62 0.20
N VAL A 440 -7.70 12.24 0.09
CA VAL A 440 -8.06 13.29 -0.86
C VAL A 440 -8.41 14.61 -0.19
N GLY A 441 -8.55 14.61 1.14
CA GLY A 441 -8.80 15.82 1.91
C GLY A 441 -8.18 15.72 3.29
N LEU A 442 -7.68 16.85 3.78
CA LEU A 442 -7.09 16.98 5.12
C LEU A 442 -7.62 18.23 5.82
N GLY A 443 -7.87 18.10 7.12
CA GLY A 443 -8.28 19.21 7.98
C GLY A 443 -7.82 19.00 9.41
N ILE A 444 -7.95 20.05 10.22
CA ILE A 444 -7.69 20.02 11.66
C ILE A 444 -8.99 20.34 12.37
N ASP A 445 -9.35 19.52 13.36
CA ASP A 445 -10.51 19.81 14.22
C ASP A 445 -10.16 20.82 15.33
N ARG A 446 -11.16 21.23 16.12
CA ARG A 446 -10.94 22.18 17.23
C ARG A 446 -10.02 21.64 18.34
N ALA A 447 -9.88 20.31 18.44
CA ALA A 447 -8.98 19.65 19.40
C ALA A 447 -7.54 19.48 18.85
N GLY A 448 -7.27 19.91 17.62
CA GLY A 448 -5.97 19.75 16.98
C GLY A 448 -5.73 18.35 16.41
N ARG A 449 -6.76 17.53 16.21
CA ARG A 449 -6.66 16.21 15.57
C ARG A 449 -6.74 16.34 14.05
N LEU A 450 -6.10 15.40 13.35
CA LEU A 450 -6.09 15.35 11.89
C LEU A 450 -7.36 14.65 11.41
N ILE A 451 -8.16 15.38 10.65
CA ILE A 451 -9.33 14.87 9.93
C ILE A 451 -8.90 14.49 8.53
N GLN A 452 -9.09 13.22 8.18
CA GLN A 452 -8.58 12.63 6.95
C GLN A 452 -9.75 12.13 6.13
N THR A 453 -9.95 12.69 4.94
CA THR A 453 -10.98 12.24 4.00
C THR A 453 -10.32 11.34 2.97
N LYS A 454 -10.75 10.08 2.88
CA LYS A 454 -10.27 9.15 1.86
C LYS A 454 -11.42 8.54 1.07
N PRO A 455 -11.20 8.14 -0.19
CA PRO A 455 -12.19 7.40 -0.95
C PRO A 455 -12.42 5.99 -0.39
N ALA A 456 -13.57 5.43 -0.75
CA ALA A 456 -13.98 4.07 -0.51
C ALA A 456 -14.90 3.62 -1.66
N TYR A 457 -15.05 2.30 -1.84
CA TYR A 457 -16.02 1.70 -2.75
C TYR A 457 -16.00 2.29 -4.19
N GLY A 458 -14.83 2.28 -4.83
CA GLY A 458 -14.70 2.75 -6.21
C GLY A 458 -14.71 4.27 -6.41
N GLY A 459 -14.66 5.05 -5.31
CA GLY A 459 -14.32 6.48 -5.36
C GLY A 459 -15.50 7.45 -5.25
N ASN A 460 -16.74 6.96 -5.39
CA ASN A 460 -17.95 7.78 -5.25
C ASN A 460 -18.31 8.07 -3.79
N ILE A 461 -17.81 7.25 -2.88
CA ILE A 461 -18.00 7.38 -1.44
C ILE A 461 -16.68 7.81 -0.82
N VAL A 462 -16.74 8.73 0.13
CA VAL A 462 -15.60 9.07 0.98
C VAL A 462 -15.88 8.76 2.44
N SER A 463 -14.84 8.32 3.14
CA SER A 463 -14.85 8.12 4.58
C SER A 463 -14.01 9.22 5.23
N VAL A 464 -14.55 9.80 6.30
CA VAL A 464 -13.85 10.73 7.19
C VAL A 464 -13.27 9.94 8.34
N ILE A 465 -11.95 9.96 8.49
CA ILE A 465 -11.18 9.15 9.44
C ILE A 465 -10.39 10.05 10.37
N MET A 466 -10.31 9.64 11.63
CA MET A 466 -9.45 10.25 12.63
C MET A 466 -8.57 9.17 13.27
N GLY A 467 -7.28 9.45 13.37
CA GLY A 467 -6.34 8.63 14.15
C GLY A 467 -6.44 8.94 15.63
N ARG A 468 -6.05 8.00 16.50
CA ARG A 468 -6.00 8.14 17.97
C ARG A 468 -4.57 8.26 18.49
N THR A 469 -3.59 7.81 17.73
CA THR A 469 -2.16 7.87 18.05
C THR A 469 -1.57 9.26 17.77
N THR A 470 -0.33 9.46 18.19
CA THR A 470 0.50 10.62 17.85
C THR A 470 1.91 10.11 17.51
N PRO A 471 2.48 10.41 16.33
CA PRO A 471 1.86 11.19 15.25
C PRO A 471 0.61 10.55 14.64
N GLN A 472 -0.18 11.39 13.97
CA GLN A 472 -1.23 10.98 13.04
C GLN A 472 -0.63 10.94 11.63
N LEU A 473 -0.70 9.77 10.99
CA LEU A 473 -0.05 9.53 9.70
C LEU A 473 -1.09 9.52 8.57
N ALA A 474 -0.72 10.05 7.40
CA ALA A 474 -1.55 9.92 6.21
C ALA A 474 -0.70 9.87 4.94
N THR A 475 -1.08 9.01 3.99
CA THR A 475 -0.67 9.16 2.58
C THR A 475 -1.71 9.99 1.84
N VAL A 476 -1.29 10.88 0.95
CA VAL A 476 -2.17 11.80 0.21
C VAL A 476 -1.99 11.64 -1.29
N ARG A 477 -3.09 11.48 -2.03
CA ARG A 477 -3.07 11.39 -3.50
C ARG A 477 -2.45 12.65 -4.11
N ALA A 478 -1.67 12.48 -5.16
CA ALA A 478 -1.19 13.61 -5.96
C ALA A 478 -2.36 14.36 -6.60
N ARG A 479 -2.15 15.64 -6.93
CA ARG A 479 -3.12 16.54 -7.58
C ARG A 479 -4.36 16.85 -6.75
N MET A 480 -4.30 16.66 -5.43
CA MET A 480 -5.37 17.04 -4.50
C MET A 480 -5.23 18.48 -4.02
N PHE A 481 -4.01 19.02 -4.06
CA PHE A 481 -3.65 20.37 -3.65
C PHE A 481 -2.70 20.96 -4.70
N GLU A 482 -2.47 22.27 -4.64
CA GLU A 482 -1.45 22.95 -5.46
C GLU A 482 -0.21 23.29 -4.62
N PRO A 483 0.99 23.37 -5.20
CA PRO A 483 2.15 23.97 -4.54
C PRO A 483 1.90 25.45 -4.18
N LEU A 484 2.75 26.00 -3.31
CA LEU A 484 2.74 27.43 -2.93
C LEU A 484 3.35 28.35 -4.00
#